data_AF-A0A5J4P9Y8-F1
#
_entry.id   AF-A0A5J4P9Y8-F1
#
_cell.length_a   1.000
_cell.length_b   1.000
_cell.length_c   1.000
_cell.angle_alpha   90.00
_cell.angle_beta   90.00
_cell.angle_gamma   90.00
#
_symmetry.space_group_name_H-M   'P 1'
#
loop_
_entity.id
_entity.type
_entity.pdbx_description
1 polymer ?
#
loop_
_entity_poly.entity_id
_entity_poly.type
_entity_poly.pdbx_seq_one_letter_code
_entity_poly.pdbx_strand_id
1 'polypeptide(L)'
;DMMIAADYMIDMGPKAGRLGGEVVFEGTPQAMLQTDTLTSQYFNGKKEIEIPAKRRSGNAKSIWIRGARGNNLKNRLRTTSRSILLKEHVPVAEDWELSLR
;
A
#
# COMPACT_ATOMS: atom_id res chain seq x y z
N ASP A 1 0.55 4.17 -14.66
CA ASP A 1 -0.74 4.25 -15.38
C ASP A 1 -1.18 5.69 -15.60
N MET A 2 -1.61 6.43 -14.57
CA MET A 2 -2.11 7.80 -14.74
C MET A 2 -1.12 8.74 -15.43
N MET A 3 0.15 8.72 -15.02
CA MET A 3 1.19 9.58 -15.59
C MET A 3 1.50 9.25 -17.06
N ILE A 4 1.46 7.96 -17.44
CA ILE A 4 1.70 7.54 -18.84
C ILE A 4 0.52 7.93 -19.74
N ALA A 5 -0.68 7.98 -19.20
CA ALA A 5 -1.90 8.33 -19.93
C ALA A 5 -2.15 9.85 -20.05
N ALA A 6 -1.31 10.69 -19.46
CA ALA A 6 -1.50 12.14 -19.50
C ALA A 6 -1.13 12.72 -20.87
N ASP A 7 -1.78 13.81 -21.28
CA ASP A 7 -1.37 14.53 -22.49
C ASP A 7 -0.08 15.33 -22.27
N TYR A 8 0.14 15.78 -21.03
CA TYR A 8 1.27 16.60 -20.63
C TYR A 8 1.72 16.26 -19.21
N MET A 9 3.02 16.37 -18.98
CA MET A 9 3.68 16.08 -17.71
C MET A 9 4.64 17.21 -17.34
N ILE A 10 4.69 17.53 -16.05
CA ILE A 10 5.68 18.42 -15.45
C ILE A 10 6.31 17.66 -14.28
N ASP A 11 7.63 17.58 -14.25
CA ASP A 11 8.40 16.98 -13.16
C ASP A 11 9.16 18.07 -12.41
N MET A 12 9.05 18.06 -11.08
CA MET A 12 9.63 19.05 -10.19
C MET A 12 10.79 18.44 -9.40
N GLY A 13 11.90 19.16 -9.28
CA GLY A 13 13.10 18.61 -8.64
C GLY A 13 14.26 19.59 -8.54
N PRO A 14 15.51 19.10 -8.46
CA PRO A 14 15.93 17.69 -8.50
C PRO A 14 15.73 16.91 -7.18
N LYS A 15 15.49 17.62 -6.07
CA LYS A 15 15.26 17.05 -4.73
C LYS A 15 14.08 17.73 -4.05
N ALA A 16 13.80 17.40 -2.79
CA ALA A 16 12.78 18.05 -1.98
C ALA A 16 13.32 19.26 -1.20
N GLY A 17 12.42 20.14 -0.75
CA GLY A 17 12.73 21.28 0.10
C GLY A 17 13.63 22.31 -0.59
N ARG A 18 14.61 22.86 0.14
CA ARG A 18 15.55 23.89 -0.37
C ARG A 18 16.42 23.44 -1.56
N LEU A 19 16.43 22.14 -1.86
CA LEU A 19 17.19 21.55 -2.98
C LEU A 19 16.27 21.16 -4.15
N GLY A 20 15.02 21.62 -4.12
CA GLY A 20 14.05 21.47 -5.20
C GLY A 20 13.52 22.82 -5.65
N GLY A 21 12.36 22.79 -6.30
CA GLY A 21 11.67 23.98 -6.78
C GLY A 21 11.96 24.35 -8.22
N GLU A 22 12.71 23.52 -8.94
CA GLU A 22 12.99 23.68 -10.36
C GLU A 22 12.11 22.74 -11.18
N VAL A 23 11.70 23.20 -12.37
CA VAL A 23 11.10 22.32 -13.38
C VAL A 23 12.22 21.55 -14.04
N VAL A 24 12.31 20.25 -13.75
CA VAL A 24 13.37 19.37 -14.30
C VAL A 24 12.95 18.69 -15.60
N PHE A 25 11.64 18.67 -15.88
CA PHE A 25 11.09 18.24 -17.16
C PHE A 25 9.71 18.84 -17.38
N GLU A 26 9.40 19.17 -18.63
CA GLU A 26 8.04 19.44 -19.10
C GLU A 26 7.85 18.89 -20.52
N GLY A 27 6.69 18.31 -20.81
CA GLY A 27 6.40 17.75 -22.13
C GLY A 27 5.45 16.56 -22.11
N THR A 28 5.45 15.77 -23.18
CA THR A 28 4.60 14.56 -23.27
C THR A 28 5.19 13.39 -22.47
N PRO A 29 4.38 12.41 -22.05
CA PRO A 29 4.91 11.22 -21.39
C PRO A 29 5.93 10.44 -22.22
N GLN A 30 5.79 10.43 -23.55
CA GLN A 30 6.77 9.78 -24.43
C GLN A 30 8.13 10.49 -24.39
N ALA A 31 8.13 11.83 -24.33
CA ALA A 31 9.35 12.61 -24.17
C ALA A 31 9.98 12.40 -22.78
N MET A 32 9.16 12.28 -21.73
CA MET A 32 9.61 12.01 -20.35
C MET A 32 10.52 10.77 -20.28
N LEU A 33 10.14 9.69 -20.97
CA LEU A 33 10.87 8.42 -20.98
C LEU A 33 12.29 8.51 -21.55
N GLN A 34 12.58 9.56 -22.35
CA GLN A 34 13.90 9.79 -22.94
C GLN A 34 14.81 10.67 -22.07
N THR A 35 14.29 11.18 -20.96
CA THR A 35 15.06 12.02 -20.03
C THR A 35 15.77 11.19 -18.95
N ASP A 36 16.69 11.83 -18.22
CA ASP A 36 17.39 11.22 -17.09
C ASP A 36 16.93 11.79 -15.73
N THR A 37 15.69 12.26 -15.63
CA THR A 37 15.10 12.67 -14.35
C THR A 37 14.90 11.46 -13.43
N LEU A 38 14.81 11.71 -12.12
CA LEU A 38 14.57 10.65 -11.14
C LEU A 38 13.28 9.87 -11.46
N THR A 39 12.22 10.56 -11.84
CA THR A 39 10.94 9.97 -12.20
C THR A 39 11.05 9.11 -13.47
N SER A 40 11.78 9.57 -14.49
CA SER A 40 12.04 8.78 -15.72
C SER A 40 12.79 7.49 -15.42
N GLN A 41 13.77 7.53 -14.51
CA GLN A 41 14.53 6.35 -14.09
C GLN A 41 13.64 5.26 -13.45
N TYR A 42 12.53 5.62 -12.80
CA TYR A 42 11.56 4.63 -12.30
C TYR A 42 10.64 4.12 -13.41
N PHE A 43 10.29 4.92 -14.41
CA PHE A 43 9.46 4.46 -15.52
C PHE A 43 10.17 3.51 -16.47
N ASN A 44 11.46 3.75 -16.72
CA ASN A 44 12.26 2.90 -17.62
C ASN A 44 12.90 1.70 -16.90
N GLY A 45 12.65 1.52 -15.60
CA GLY A 45 13.20 0.41 -14.82
C GLY A 45 14.69 0.55 -14.48
N LYS A 46 15.35 1.69 -14.77
CA LYS A 46 16.72 1.95 -14.25
C LYS A 46 16.75 1.96 -12.71
N LYS A 47 15.64 2.35 -12.08
CA LYS A 47 15.40 2.28 -10.64
C LYS A 47 14.13 1.50 -10.37
N GLU A 48 14.19 0.64 -9.35
CA GLU A 48 13.06 -0.20 -8.95
C GLU A 48 12.97 -0.26 -7.42
N ILE A 49 11.77 -0.59 -6.92
CA ILE A 49 11.57 -0.87 -5.49
C ILE A 49 11.79 -2.36 -5.29
N GLU A 50 12.85 -2.72 -4.57
CA GLU A 50 13.18 -4.12 -4.31
C GLU A 50 12.04 -4.82 -3.57
N ILE A 51 11.65 -5.99 -4.09
CA ILE A 51 10.70 -6.87 -3.43
C ILE A 51 11.47 -7.78 -2.47
N PRO A 52 11.20 -7.74 -1.15
CA PRO A 52 11.93 -8.57 -0.20
C PRO A 52 11.78 -10.06 -0.54
N ALA A 53 12.90 -10.75 -0.70
CA ALA A 53 12.94 -12.18 -1.00
C ALA A 53 12.23 -13.02 0.08
N LYS A 54 12.26 -12.55 1.34
CA LYS A 54 11.60 -13.21 2.47
C LYS A 54 10.58 -12.27 3.11
N ARG A 55 9.33 -12.73 3.18
CA ARG A 55 8.27 -12.06 3.96
C ARG A 55 8.50 -12.31 5.46
N ARG A 56 8.14 -11.33 6.29
CA ARG A 56 8.18 -11.50 7.76
C ARG A 56 7.35 -12.71 8.19
N SER A 57 7.92 -13.58 9.03
CA SER A 57 7.15 -14.62 9.71
C SER A 57 6.27 -13.97 10.79
N GLY A 58 5.02 -14.41 10.91
CA GLY A 58 4.15 -13.94 11.99
C GLY A 58 4.68 -14.34 13.36
N ASN A 59 4.42 -13.53 14.39
CA ASN A 59 4.82 -13.77 15.77
C ASN A 59 3.79 -14.58 16.58
N ALA A 60 2.93 -15.33 15.90
CA ALA A 60 1.81 -16.11 16.46
C ALA A 60 0.70 -15.31 17.17
N LYS A 61 0.83 -13.99 17.34
CA LYS A 61 -0.24 -13.13 17.90
C LYS A 61 -1.22 -12.74 16.80
N SER A 62 -2.53 -12.82 17.05
CA SER A 62 -3.57 -12.41 16.08
C SER A 62 -4.63 -11.51 16.71
N ILE A 63 -5.25 -10.67 15.87
CA ILE A 63 -6.41 -9.83 16.25
C ILE A 63 -7.59 -10.23 15.37
N TRP A 64 -8.73 -10.48 16.01
CA TRP A 64 -9.98 -10.86 15.37
C TRP A 64 -10.92 -9.67 15.27
N ILE A 65 -11.45 -9.44 14.06
CA ILE A 65 -12.49 -8.46 13.82
C ILE A 65 -13.77 -9.22 13.49
N ARG A 66 -14.74 -9.17 14.40
CA ARG A 66 -16.07 -9.78 14.28
C ARG A 66 -17.10 -8.71 13.97
N GLY A 67 -18.14 -9.05 13.21
CA GLY A 67 -19.30 -8.16 13.04
C GLY A 67 -19.04 -6.87 12.22
N ALA A 68 -17.96 -6.80 11.44
CA ALA A 68 -17.58 -5.57 10.74
C ALA A 68 -18.61 -5.18 9.67
N ARG A 69 -19.40 -4.14 9.94
CA ARG A 69 -20.55 -3.70 9.13
C ARG A 69 -20.54 -2.22 8.74
N GLY A 70 -19.54 -1.44 9.16
CA GLY A 70 -19.44 -0.03 8.80
C GLY A 70 -19.26 0.17 7.29
N ASN A 71 -19.90 1.18 6.71
CA ASN A 71 -19.85 1.49 5.28
C ASN A 71 -20.22 0.28 4.40
N ASN A 72 -19.36 -0.07 3.44
CA ASN A 72 -19.53 -1.19 2.52
C ASN A 72 -19.03 -2.54 3.08
N LEU A 73 -18.76 -2.65 4.38
CA LEU A 73 -18.27 -3.88 5.00
C LEU A 73 -19.40 -4.92 5.12
N LYS A 74 -19.21 -6.06 4.46
CA LYS A 74 -20.24 -7.11 4.30
C LYS A 74 -20.31 -8.10 5.47
N ASN A 75 -20.19 -7.63 6.72
CA ASN A 75 -20.28 -8.46 7.94
C ASN A 75 -19.41 -9.72 7.90
N ARG A 76 -18.13 -9.59 7.53
CA ARG A 76 -17.23 -10.76 7.41
C ARG A 76 -16.22 -10.80 8.55
N LEU A 77 -16.01 -12.00 9.09
CA LEU A 77 -14.91 -12.28 10.00
C LEU A 77 -13.59 -12.06 9.27
N ARG A 78 -12.68 -11.26 9.84
CA ARG A 78 -11.29 -11.15 9.39
C ARG A 78 -10.34 -11.28 10.58
N THR A 79 -9.19 -11.89 10.32
CA THR A 79 -8.08 -12.00 11.25
C THR A 79 -6.86 -11.33 10.63
N THR A 80 -6.05 -10.65 11.45
CA THR A 80 -4.73 -10.16 11.05
C THR A 80 -3.66 -10.88 11.86
N SER A 81 -2.54 -11.17 11.16
CA SER A 81 -1.42 -12.08 11.49
C SER A 81 -1.55 -13.50 10.94
N ARG A 82 -0.64 -13.85 10.03
CA ARG A 82 -0.53 -15.18 9.43
C ARG A 82 0.68 -15.91 10.04
N SER A 83 0.41 -16.68 11.09
CA SER A 83 1.15 -17.89 11.47
C SER A 83 0.13 -19.04 11.51
N ILE A 84 0.59 -20.25 11.19
CA ILE A 84 -0.18 -21.44 10.79
C ILE A 84 -1.11 -22.02 11.89
N LEU A 85 -2.31 -22.42 11.43
CA LEU A 85 -3.29 -23.44 11.91
C LEU A 85 -3.51 -23.66 13.43
N LEU A 86 -4.74 -23.37 13.88
CA LEU A 86 -5.52 -24.29 14.72
C LEU A 86 -6.98 -24.31 14.21
N LYS A 87 -7.43 -25.49 13.80
CA LYS A 87 -8.85 -25.83 13.61
C LYS A 87 -9.47 -25.91 15.00
N GLU A 88 -10.17 -24.88 15.45
CA GLU A 88 -11.34 -25.09 16.31
C GLU A 88 -12.42 -24.07 15.93
N HIS A 89 -13.58 -24.62 15.61
CA HIS A 89 -14.80 -23.88 15.36
C HIS A 89 -15.22 -23.24 16.68
N VAL A 90 -14.81 -22.00 16.95
CA VAL A 90 -15.25 -21.28 18.15
C VAL A 90 -16.70 -20.87 17.92
N PRO A 91 -17.68 -21.40 18.69
CA PRO A 91 -19.07 -21.02 18.54
C PRO A 91 -19.24 -19.52 18.78
N VAL A 92 -20.17 -18.93 18.04
CA VAL A 92 -20.65 -17.57 18.26
C VAL A 92 -21.26 -17.50 19.66
N ALA A 93 -20.47 -17.06 20.64
CA ALA A 93 -20.97 -16.67 21.94
C ALA A 93 -21.76 -15.37 21.77
N GLU A 94 -23.09 -15.50 21.69
CA GLU A 94 -24.00 -14.59 22.37
C GLU A 94 -23.58 -14.58 23.84
N ASP A 95 -23.06 -13.45 24.33
CA ASP A 95 -22.97 -13.05 25.75
C ASP A 95 -21.82 -12.04 25.93
N TRP A 96 -22.14 -10.76 25.73
CA TRP A 96 -21.28 -9.62 26.09
C TRP A 96 -22.01 -8.62 26.98
N GLU A 97 -22.86 -9.09 27.91
CA GLU A 97 -23.60 -8.20 28.81
C GLU A 97 -23.31 -8.40 30.32
N LEU A 98 -22.28 -9.15 30.71
CA LEU A 98 -21.93 -9.32 32.14
C LEU A 98 -20.42 -9.28 32.40
N SER A 99 -19.83 -8.08 32.34
CA SER A 99 -18.60 -7.75 33.10
C SER A 99 -18.38 -6.22 33.19
N LEU A 100 -19.43 -5.49 33.53
CA LEU A 100 -19.35 -4.15 34.11
C LEU A 100 -20.28 -4.09 35.33
N ARG A 101 -19.93 -4.87 36.35
CA ARG A 101 -20.28 -4.66 37.76
C ARG A 101 -19.11 -5.11 38.62
#